data_AF-A0A3D1EVJ2-F1
#
_entry.id   AF-A0A3D1EVJ2-F1
#
_cell.length_a   1.000
_cell.length_b   1.000
_cell.length_c   1.000
_cell.angle_alpha   90.00
_cell.angle_beta   90.00
_cell.angle_gamma   90.00
#
_symmetry.space_group_name_H-M   'P 1'
#
loop_
_entity.id
_entity.type
_entity.pdbx_description
1 polymer ?
#
loop_
_entity_poly.entity_id
_entity_poly.type
_entity_poly.pdbx_seq_one_letter_code
_entity_poly.pdbx_strand_id
1 'polypeptide(L)'
;MAKRPAKPKPVIGWREWVHLPELGDLVVKAKVDTGARSSALHAHKLKHFTDEQGVEKVSFEIWPFQDSHAKASTFTLPVHESRWIKSSNGHQAYRPVVIVNITLMDQTWPIELTLTNRDEMGFRMLLGRQAIRRKMLVDAGKSFLAGIPDDLPG
;
A
#
# COMPACT_ATOMS: atom_id res chain seq x y z
N MET A 1 -18.10 -28.37 20.75
CA MET A 1 -16.70 -28.15 20.34
C MET A 1 -16.20 -26.85 20.97
N ALA A 2 -15.17 -26.89 21.81
CA ALA A 2 -14.61 -25.68 22.42
C ALA A 2 -13.80 -24.88 21.38
N LYS A 3 -14.09 -23.58 21.28
CA LYS A 3 -13.41 -22.65 20.36
C LYS A 3 -11.99 -22.41 20.90
N ARG A 4 -10.95 -22.80 20.15
CA ARG A 4 -9.55 -22.50 20.51
C ARG A 4 -9.43 -20.99 20.79
N PRO A 5 -8.77 -20.56 21.88
CA PRO A 5 -8.55 -19.14 22.12
C PRO A 5 -7.76 -18.58 20.94
N ALA A 6 -8.26 -17.50 20.36
CA ALA A 6 -7.56 -16.82 19.29
C ALA A 6 -6.21 -16.31 19.84
N LYS A 7 -5.12 -16.56 19.10
CA LYS A 7 -3.83 -15.91 19.41
C LYS A 7 -4.05 -14.39 19.48
N PRO A 8 -3.43 -13.69 20.45
CA PRO A 8 -3.51 -12.24 20.48
C PRO A 8 -3.00 -11.66 19.16
N LYS A 9 -3.75 -10.70 18.61
CA LYS A 9 -3.33 -10.00 17.39
C LYS A 9 -2.22 -9.02 17.74
N PRO A 10 -1.18 -8.89 16.91
CA PRO A 10 -0.19 -7.84 17.08
C PRO A 10 -0.85 -6.45 16.99
N VAL A 11 -0.27 -5.49 17.70
CA VAL A 11 -0.70 -4.10 17.73
C VAL A 11 0.26 -3.26 16.90
N ILE A 12 -0.27 -2.53 15.93
CA ILE A 12 0.45 -1.57 15.10
C ILE A 12 0.01 -0.14 15.44
N GLY A 13 0.85 0.84 15.21
CA GLY A 13 0.54 2.26 15.31
C GLY A 13 -0.25 2.78 14.11
N TRP A 14 -0.67 4.05 14.17
CA TRP A 14 -1.34 4.71 13.04
C TRP A 14 -0.39 5.06 11.88
N ARG A 15 0.92 4.96 12.12
CA ARG A 15 2.00 5.06 11.13
C ARG A 15 2.89 3.86 11.26
N GLU A 16 3.22 3.24 10.14
CA GLU A 16 4.13 2.10 10.08
C GLU A 16 5.01 2.16 8.85
N TRP A 17 6.14 1.46 8.91
CA TRP A 17 6.94 1.14 7.74
C TRP A 17 6.45 -0.19 7.17
N VAL A 18 6.12 -0.20 5.88
CA VAL A 18 5.59 -1.36 5.17
C VAL A 18 6.53 -1.70 4.03
N HIS A 19 6.93 -2.96 3.95
CA HIS A 19 7.75 -3.48 2.86
C HIS A 19 6.84 -3.97 1.73
N LEU A 20 7.26 -3.70 0.49
CA LEU A 20 6.57 -4.08 -0.74
C LEU A 20 7.53 -4.91 -1.61
N PRO A 21 7.61 -6.24 -1.40
CA PRO A 21 8.61 -7.09 -2.05
C PRO A 21 8.56 -7.04 -3.58
N GLU A 22 7.36 -7.04 -4.17
CA GLU A 22 7.20 -6.99 -5.63
C GLU A 22 7.55 -5.64 -6.24
N LEU A 23 7.79 -4.62 -5.43
CA LEU A 23 8.13 -3.26 -5.86
C LEU A 23 9.61 -2.96 -5.56
N GLY A 24 10.48 -3.94 -5.81
CA GLY A 24 11.92 -3.83 -5.62
C GLY A 24 12.32 -3.73 -4.15
N ASP A 25 11.64 -4.50 -3.29
CA ASP A 25 11.82 -4.49 -1.83
C ASP A 25 11.66 -3.09 -1.20
N LEU A 26 10.83 -2.24 -1.81
CA LEU A 26 10.59 -0.89 -1.35
C LEU A 26 10.02 -0.87 0.07
N VAL A 27 10.59 -0.01 0.92
CA VAL A 27 10.03 0.30 2.24
C VAL A 27 9.36 1.66 2.21
N VAL A 28 8.06 1.70 2.50
CA VAL A 28 7.28 2.94 2.51
C VAL A 28 6.71 3.24 3.88
N LYS A 29 6.71 4.53 4.22
CA LYS A 29 5.95 5.04 5.37
C LYS A 29 4.48 5.07 5.00
N ALA A 30 3.68 4.22 5.63
CA ALA A 30 2.25 4.13 5.43
C ALA A 30 1.48 4.77 6.59
N LYS A 31 0.38 5.46 6.25
CA LYS A 31 -0.65 5.80 7.24
C LYS A 31 -1.64 4.65 7.30
N VAL A 32 -1.84 4.09 8.48
CA VAL A 32 -2.87 3.07 8.72
C VAL A 32 -4.22 3.77 8.82
N ASP A 33 -5.08 3.54 7.84
CA ASP A 33 -6.33 4.28 7.66
C ASP A 33 -7.53 3.32 7.73
N THR A 34 -8.12 3.19 8.92
CA THR A 34 -9.28 2.32 9.14
C THR A 34 -10.54 2.84 8.44
N GLY A 35 -10.60 4.13 8.08
CA GLY A 35 -11.67 4.74 7.29
C GLY A 35 -11.61 4.36 5.81
N ALA A 36 -10.40 4.15 5.27
CA ALA A 36 -10.20 3.69 3.90
C ALA A 36 -10.55 2.20 3.77
N ARG A 37 -11.33 1.83 2.73
CA ARG A 37 -11.68 0.42 2.47
C ARG A 37 -10.43 -0.35 2.04
N SER A 38 -9.77 0.17 1.02
CA SER A 38 -8.68 -0.47 0.32
C SER A 38 -7.42 0.37 0.48
N SER A 39 -6.26 -0.26 0.33
CA SER A 39 -4.98 0.43 0.40
C SER A 39 -4.75 1.23 -0.87
N ALA A 40 -3.94 2.28 -0.77
CA ALA A 40 -3.59 3.12 -1.90
C ALA A 40 -2.10 3.45 -1.87
N LEU A 41 -1.45 3.38 -3.04
CA LEU A 41 -0.06 3.79 -3.24
C LEU A 41 -0.01 4.98 -4.19
N HIS A 42 0.78 5.95 -3.81
CA HIS A 42 1.11 7.07 -4.67
C HIS A 42 2.03 6.61 -5.80
N ALA A 43 1.57 6.81 -7.03
CA ALA A 43 2.26 6.35 -8.23
C ALA A 43 2.21 7.43 -9.31
N HIS A 44 3.33 7.59 -10.02
CA HIS A 44 3.52 8.57 -11.09
C HIS A 44 3.48 7.90 -12.46
N LYS A 45 3.22 8.71 -13.50
CA LYS A 45 3.24 8.30 -14.91
C LYS A 45 2.48 6.98 -15.19
N LEU A 46 1.31 6.82 -14.58
CA LEU A 46 0.40 5.70 -14.79
C LEU A 46 0.05 5.54 -16.27
N LYS A 47 0.38 4.38 -16.85
CA LYS A 47 0.06 4.00 -18.23
C LYS A 47 -0.60 2.63 -18.25
N HIS A 48 -1.82 2.58 -18.75
CA HIS A 48 -2.56 1.34 -18.98
C HIS A 48 -2.28 0.84 -20.39
N PHE A 49 -2.08 -0.47 -20.54
CA PHE A 49 -1.95 -1.12 -21.84
C PHE A 49 -2.33 -2.59 -21.73
N THR A 50 -2.63 -3.20 -22.87
CA THR A 50 -2.81 -4.65 -23.00
C THR A 50 -1.58 -5.21 -23.67
N ASP A 51 -1.00 -6.28 -23.13
CA ASP A 51 0.14 -6.93 -23.77
C ASP A 51 -0.26 -7.82 -24.95
N GLU A 52 0.73 -8.39 -25.63
CA GLU A 52 0.55 -9.28 -26.78
C GLU A 52 -0.26 -10.55 -26.46
N GLN A 53 -0.41 -10.88 -25.17
CA GLN A 53 -1.15 -12.05 -24.67
C GLN A 53 -2.58 -11.68 -24.27
N GLY A 54 -2.99 -10.41 -24.42
CA GLY A 54 -4.32 -9.93 -24.04
C GLY A 54 -4.47 -9.59 -22.56
N VAL A 55 -3.38 -9.51 -21.79
CA VAL A 55 -3.43 -9.20 -20.35
C VAL A 55 -3.38 -7.69 -20.13
N GLU A 56 -4.38 -7.15 -19.41
CA GLU A 56 -4.35 -5.76 -18.96
C GLU A 56 -3.23 -5.54 -17.93
N LYS A 57 -2.39 -4.55 -18.21
CA LYS A 57 -1.24 -4.17 -17.39
C LYS A 57 -1.25 -2.67 -17.12
N VAL A 58 -0.61 -2.30 -16.02
CA VAL A 58 -0.35 -0.93 -15.66
C VAL A 58 1.14 -0.75 -15.40
N SER A 59 1.76 0.22 -16.08
CA SER A 59 3.10 0.69 -15.80
C SER A 59 3.05 2.00 -15.03
N PHE A 60 3.90 2.14 -14.02
CA PHE A 60 3.94 3.31 -13.15
C PHE A 60 5.33 3.49 -12.54
N GLU A 61 5.63 4.72 -12.13
CA GLU A 61 6.84 5.07 -11.40
C GLU A 61 6.53 5.27 -9.92
N ILE A 62 7.46 4.86 -9.06
CA ILE A 62 7.48 5.22 -7.64
C ILE A 62 8.69 6.11 -7.40
N TRP A 63 8.47 7.27 -6.78
CA TRP A 63 9.53 8.19 -6.40
C TRP A 63 9.76 8.13 -4.88
N PRO A 64 10.91 7.62 -4.42
CA PRO A 64 11.17 7.39 -2.99
C PRO A 64 11.23 8.69 -2.18
N PHE A 65 11.70 9.79 -2.78
CA PHE A 65 11.84 11.09 -2.11
C PHE A 65 10.79 12.09 -2.60
N GLN A 66 10.28 12.94 -1.70
CA GLN A 66 9.21 13.91 -2.01
C GLN A 66 9.65 14.93 -3.06
N ASP A 67 10.89 15.41 -2.96
CA ASP A 67 11.40 16.53 -3.78
C ASP A 67 12.44 16.10 -4.82
N SER A 68 12.56 14.79 -5.10
CA SER A 68 13.55 14.28 -6.04
C SER A 68 13.06 13.08 -6.83
N HIS A 69 13.27 13.14 -8.14
CA HIS A 69 13.13 11.98 -9.04
C HIS A 69 14.34 11.05 -8.97
N ALA A 70 15.38 11.39 -8.19
CA ALA A 70 16.51 10.51 -8.00
C ALA A 70 16.03 9.16 -7.45
N LYS A 71 16.46 8.07 -8.09
CA LYS A 71 16.04 6.69 -7.81
C LYS A 71 14.55 6.39 -8.08
N ALA A 72 13.90 7.12 -9.00
CA ALA A 72 12.62 6.69 -9.53
C ALA A 72 12.72 5.27 -10.11
N SER A 73 11.83 4.39 -9.70
CA SER A 73 11.77 3.02 -10.20
C SER A 73 10.46 2.78 -10.93
N THR A 74 10.55 2.19 -12.12
CA THR A 74 9.40 1.83 -12.95
C THR A 74 9.00 0.39 -12.69
N PHE A 75 7.72 0.18 -12.42
CA PHE A 75 7.12 -1.14 -12.23
C PHE A 75 6.02 -1.36 -13.26
N THR A 76 5.81 -2.62 -13.62
CA THR A 76 4.70 -3.04 -14.49
C THR A 76 4.04 -4.23 -13.84
N LEU A 77 2.74 -4.12 -13.55
CA LEU A 77 1.96 -5.17 -12.89
C LEU A 77 0.67 -5.46 -13.68
N PRO A 78 0.16 -6.70 -13.61
CA PRO A 78 -1.17 -7.00 -14.13
C PRO A 78 -2.24 -6.24 -13.34
N VAL A 79 -3.25 -5.73 -14.05
CA VAL A 79 -4.41 -5.11 -13.43
C VAL A 79 -5.34 -6.22 -12.95
N HIS A 80 -5.66 -6.22 -11.66
CA HIS A 80 -6.63 -7.17 -11.09
C HIS A 80 -8.06 -6.76 -11.42
N GLU A 81 -8.36 -5.47 -11.22
CA GLU A 81 -9.59 -4.82 -11.63
C GLU A 81 -9.34 -3.31 -11.74
N SER A 82 -10.26 -2.58 -12.36
CA SER A 82 -10.32 -1.13 -12.25
C SER A 82 -11.66 -0.72 -11.66
N ARG A 83 -11.66 0.25 -10.75
CA ARG A 83 -12.90 0.68 -10.09
C ARG A 83 -12.93 2.17 -9.77
N TRP A 84 -14.14 2.70 -9.68
CA TRP A 84 -14.38 4.07 -9.23
C TRP A 84 -14.12 4.19 -7.73
N ILE A 85 -13.24 5.13 -7.36
CA ILE A 85 -12.89 5.40 -5.98
C ILE A 85 -13.20 6.86 -5.67
N LYS A 86 -14.05 7.07 -4.65
CA LYS A 86 -14.36 8.38 -4.09
C LYS A 86 -13.36 8.69 -2.98
N SER A 87 -12.58 9.75 -3.14
CA SER A 87 -11.71 10.27 -2.08
C SER A 87 -12.51 11.07 -1.04
N SER A 88 -11.91 11.28 0.13
CA SER A 88 -12.52 12.04 1.23
C SER A 88 -12.85 13.49 0.87
N ASN A 89 -12.18 14.06 -0.14
CA ASN A 89 -12.47 15.39 -0.69
C ASN A 89 -13.60 15.39 -1.75
N GLY A 90 -14.31 14.29 -1.93
CA GLY A 90 -15.46 14.19 -2.83
C GLY A 90 -15.13 13.83 -4.29
N HIS A 91 -13.88 13.96 -4.72
CA HIS A 91 -13.46 13.59 -6.07
C HIS A 91 -13.60 12.09 -6.32
N GLN A 92 -14.03 11.73 -7.52
CA GLN A 92 -14.06 10.35 -7.99
C GLN A 92 -13.03 10.16 -9.09
N ALA A 93 -12.31 9.04 -9.02
CA ALA A 93 -11.36 8.66 -10.05
C ALA A 93 -11.50 7.16 -10.35
N TYR A 94 -11.42 6.81 -11.63
CA TYR A 94 -11.27 5.43 -12.05
C TYR A 94 -9.81 5.03 -11.91
N ARG A 95 -9.53 4.01 -11.08
CA ARG A 95 -8.15 3.66 -10.72
C ARG A 95 -7.91 2.16 -10.90
N PRO A 96 -6.72 1.77 -11.38
CA PRO A 96 -6.31 0.37 -11.39
C PRO A 96 -6.09 -0.13 -9.95
N VAL A 97 -6.48 -1.37 -9.74
CA VAL A 97 -6.18 -2.17 -8.56
C VAL A 97 -5.22 -3.25 -8.98
N VAL A 98 -4.10 -3.36 -8.27
CA VAL A 98 -3.13 -4.45 -8.39
C VAL A 98 -3.13 -5.27 -7.11
N ILE A 99 -2.72 -6.53 -7.20
CA ILE A 99 -2.46 -7.37 -6.03
C ILE A 99 -0.96 -7.43 -5.81
N VAL A 100 -0.51 -7.06 -4.62
CA VAL A 100 0.89 -7.16 -4.19
C VAL A 100 0.95 -7.71 -2.77
N ASN A 101 2.05 -8.37 -2.41
CA ASN A 101 2.30 -8.68 -1.02
C ASN A 101 2.81 -7.45 -0.28
N ILE A 102 2.44 -7.38 0.99
CA ILE A 102 3.12 -6.50 1.94
C ILE A 102 3.75 -7.34 3.03
N THR A 103 4.87 -6.86 3.56
CA THR A 103 5.44 -7.35 4.81
C THR A 103 5.35 -6.26 5.86
N LEU A 104 4.81 -6.61 7.03
CA LEU A 104 4.72 -5.75 8.20
C LEU A 104 4.92 -6.64 9.44
N MET A 105 5.91 -6.27 10.27
CA MET A 105 6.45 -7.17 11.30
C MET A 105 6.97 -8.48 10.67
N ASP A 106 6.60 -9.63 11.22
CA ASP A 106 6.97 -10.97 10.79
C ASP A 106 5.94 -11.61 9.83
N GLN A 107 5.02 -10.81 9.26
CA GLN A 107 3.91 -11.31 8.47
C GLN A 107 3.94 -10.74 7.05
N THR A 108 3.80 -11.63 6.06
CA THR A 108 3.66 -11.29 4.65
C THR A 108 2.32 -11.78 4.11
N TRP A 109 1.56 -10.92 3.42
CA TRP A 109 0.28 -11.31 2.81
C TRP A 109 -0.14 -10.41 1.65
N PRO A 110 -0.99 -10.91 0.73
CA PRO A 110 -1.45 -10.13 -0.42
C PRO A 110 -2.51 -9.09 -0.03
N ILE A 111 -2.46 -7.94 -0.67
CA ILE A 111 -3.45 -6.87 -0.53
C ILE A 111 -3.91 -6.34 -1.89
N GLU A 112 -5.14 -5.83 -1.94
CA GLU A 112 -5.54 -4.92 -3.00
C GLU A 112 -4.88 -3.56 -2.79
N LEU A 113 -4.15 -3.12 -3.80
CA LEU A 113 -3.48 -1.83 -3.81
C LEU A 113 -3.97 -1.00 -5.00
N THR A 114 -4.63 0.11 -4.70
CA THR A 114 -5.02 1.07 -5.72
C THR A 114 -3.84 2.00 -6.02
N LEU A 115 -3.50 2.15 -7.30
CA LEU A 115 -2.50 3.12 -7.73
C LEU A 115 -3.16 4.48 -8.01
N THR A 116 -2.58 5.56 -7.51
CA THR A 116 -3.17 6.89 -7.61
C THR A 116 -2.11 7.98 -7.62
N ASN A 117 -2.36 9.04 -8.39
CA ASN A 117 -1.62 10.28 -8.19
C ASN A 117 -2.17 11.01 -6.93
N ARG A 118 -1.29 11.44 -6.02
CA ARG A 118 -1.56 12.06 -4.70
C ARG A 118 -0.44 13.05 -4.33
N ASP A 119 -0.05 13.89 -5.28
CA ASP A 119 1.12 14.78 -5.15
C ASP A 119 1.12 15.68 -3.89
N GLU A 120 -0.04 15.97 -3.27
CA GLU A 120 -0.14 16.90 -2.13
C GLU A 120 -0.16 16.25 -0.72
N MET A 121 0.19 14.96 -0.55
CA MET A 121 -0.07 14.26 0.73
C MET A 121 1.17 13.67 1.41
N GLY A 122 1.31 13.91 2.72
CA GLY A 122 2.46 13.54 3.55
C GLY A 122 2.74 12.04 3.76
N PHE A 123 1.98 11.14 3.13
CA PHE A 123 2.22 9.69 3.14
C PHE A 123 2.11 9.13 1.72
N ARG A 124 3.13 8.38 1.29
CA ARG A 124 3.15 7.70 -0.02
C ARG A 124 2.16 6.54 -0.09
N MET A 125 1.81 5.95 1.06
CA MET A 125 0.87 4.83 1.14
C MET A 125 -0.21 5.05 2.20
N LEU A 126 -1.44 4.68 1.87
CA LEU A 126 -2.48 4.38 2.85
C LEU A 126 -2.64 2.86 2.96
N LEU A 127 -2.57 2.35 4.19
CA LEU A 127 -2.89 0.96 4.49
C LEU A 127 -4.35 0.87 4.96
N GLY A 128 -5.23 0.44 4.06
CA GLY A 128 -6.67 0.44 4.29
C GLY A 128 -7.14 -0.72 5.17
N ARG A 129 -8.37 -0.64 5.69
CA ARG A 129 -8.90 -1.64 6.62
C ARG A 129 -8.91 -3.07 6.06
N GLN A 130 -9.12 -3.27 4.74
CA GLN A 130 -9.12 -4.63 4.16
C GLN A 130 -7.75 -5.31 4.32
N ALA A 131 -6.65 -4.56 4.25
CA ALA A 131 -5.31 -5.10 4.39
C ALA A 131 -5.03 -5.62 5.82
N ILE A 132 -5.59 -4.98 6.84
CA ILE A 132 -5.27 -5.28 8.26
C ILE A 132 -6.38 -6.02 9.01
N ARG A 133 -7.62 -6.03 8.48
CA ARG A 133 -8.78 -6.62 9.15
C ARG A 133 -8.49 -8.09 9.48
N ARG A 134 -8.78 -8.48 10.72
CA ARG A 134 -8.55 -9.83 11.26
C ARG A 134 -7.08 -10.21 11.48
N LYS A 135 -6.11 -9.38 11.07
CA LYS A 135 -4.67 -9.64 11.25
C LYS A 135 -4.10 -8.86 12.44
N MET A 136 -4.43 -7.57 12.55
CA MET A 136 -3.78 -6.65 13.49
C MET A 136 -4.79 -5.75 14.22
N LEU A 137 -4.37 -5.13 15.32
CA LEU A 137 -5.06 -4.04 16.02
C LEU A 137 -4.31 -2.73 15.78
N VAL A 138 -5.01 -1.61 15.71
CA VAL A 138 -4.42 -0.29 15.50
C VAL A 138 -4.50 0.53 16.79
N ASP A 139 -3.35 0.92 17.33
CA ASP A 139 -3.23 1.92 18.39
C ASP A 139 -3.05 3.30 17.75
N ALA A 140 -4.12 4.10 17.76
CA ALA A 140 -4.11 5.44 17.19
C ALA A 140 -3.22 6.43 17.96
N GLY A 141 -2.82 6.11 19.19
CA GLY A 141 -1.95 6.94 20.03
C GLY A 141 -0.46 6.69 19.80
N LYS A 142 -0.08 5.67 19.02
CA LYS A 142 1.32 5.27 18.80
C LYS A 142 1.70 5.19 17.33
N SER A 143 2.99 5.22 17.05
CA SER A 143 3.57 5.07 15.71
C SER A 143 4.73 4.10 15.76
N PHE A 144 4.98 3.40 14.66
CA PHE A 144 6.15 2.54 14.45
C PHE A 144 6.25 1.40 15.48
N LEU A 145 5.11 0.83 15.87
CA LEU A 145 5.10 -0.31 16.79
C LEU A 145 5.60 -1.59 16.13
N ALA A 146 5.58 -1.64 14.79
CA ALA A 146 6.21 -2.73 14.02
C ALA A 146 7.74 -2.61 13.94
N GLY A 147 8.33 -1.53 14.50
CA GLY A 147 9.73 -1.22 14.36
C GLY A 147 10.01 -0.27 13.20
N ILE A 148 11.23 0.23 13.18
CA ILE A 148 11.80 1.04 12.10
C ILE A 148 12.84 0.13 11.42
N PRO A 149 12.78 -0.09 10.10
CA PRO A 149 13.80 -0.86 9.40
C PRO A 149 15.18 -0.25 9.63
N ASP A 150 16.17 -1.09 9.91
CA ASP A 150 17.56 -0.66 10.18
C ASP A 150 18.23 -0.04 8.94
N ASP A 151 17.67 -0.28 7.75
CA ASP A 151 18.22 0.06 6.43
C ASP A 151 17.46 1.20 5.74
N LEU A 152 16.68 2.00 6.47
CA LEU A 152 16.03 3.16 5.88
C LEU A 152 17.08 4.09 5.23
N PRO A 153 16.93 4.41 3.94
CA PRO A 153 17.79 5.41 3.32
C PRO A 153 17.55 6.74 4.04
N GLY A 154 18.61 7.28 4.63
CA GLY A 154 18.63 8.59 5.27
C GLY A 154 18.30 9.73 4.30
#